data_AF-A0A775U0C9-F1
#
_entry.id   AF-A0A775U0C9-F1
#
_cell.length_a   1.000
_cell.length_b   1.000
_cell.length_c   1.000
_cell.angle_alpha   90.00
_cell.angle_beta   90.00
_cell.angle_gamma   90.00
#
_symmetry.space_group_name_H-M   'P 1'
#
loop_
_entity.id
_entity.type
_entity.pdbx_description
1 polymer ?
#
loop_
_entity_poly.entity_id
_entity_poly.type
_entity_poly.pdbx_seq_one_letter_code
_entity_poly.pdbx_strand_id
1 'polypeptide(L)' 'MKRTLLLCAFLVGLVSSNVMALTLDEARTQGRVGETFYGYLVALKTDAE' A
#
# COMPACT_ATOMS: atom_id res chain seq x y z
N MET A 1 -12.24 -32.28 -6.89
CA MET A 1 -12.26 -31.33 -5.76
C MET A 1 -10.88 -30.73 -5.46
N LYS A 2 -9.85 -31.51 -5.13
CA LYS A 2 -8.51 -30.98 -4.77
C LYS A 2 -7.80 -30.17 -5.88
N ARG A 3 -7.89 -30.62 -7.14
CA ARG A 3 -7.32 -29.91 -8.31
C ARG A 3 -7.97 -28.56 -8.60
N THR A 4 -9.28 -28.47 -8.36
CA THR A 4 -10.06 -27.23 -8.56
C THR A 4 -9.67 -26.17 -7.53
N LEU A 5 -9.44 -26.57 -6.27
CA LEU A 5 -8.95 -25.70 -5.22
C LEU A 5 -7.55 -25.12 -5.53
N LEU A 6 -6.64 -25.96 -6.03
CA LEU A 6 -5.30 -25.52 -6.44
C LEU A 6 -5.35 -24.51 -7.58
N LEU A 7 -6.22 -24.72 -8.57
CA LEU A 7 -6.43 -23.79 -9.68
C LEU A 7 -6.98 -22.44 -9.19
N CYS A 8 -7.95 -22.45 -8.27
CA CYS A 8 -8.47 -21.22 -7.69
C CYS A 8 -7.39 -20.46 -6.89
N ALA A 9 -6.61 -21.14 -6.07
CA ALA A 9 -5.51 -20.52 -5.32
C ALA A 9 -4.46 -19.90 -6.26
N PHE A 10 -4.14 -20.59 -7.36
CA PHE A 10 -3.19 -20.08 -8.36
C PHE A 10 -3.72 -18.84 -9.07
N LEU A 11 -5.00 -18.82 -9.46
CA LEU A 11 -5.64 -17.66 -10.07
C LEU A 11 -5.71 -16.46 -9.12
N VAL A 12 -6.02 -16.68 -7.84
CA VAL A 12 -6.01 -15.62 -6.82
C VAL A 12 -4.60 -15.05 -6.63
N GLY A 13 -3.57 -15.91 -6.64
CA GLY A 13 -2.17 -15.47 -6.58
C GLY A 13 -1.74 -14.60 -7.77
N LEU A 14 -2.23 -14.91 -8.99
CA LEU A 14 -1.94 -14.12 -10.19
C LEU A 14 -2.64 -12.76 -10.23
N VAL A 15 -3.81 -12.64 -9.58
CA VAL A 15 -4.60 -11.40 -9.54
C VAL A 15 -4.27 -10.53 -8.31
N SER A 16 -3.52 -11.05 -7.34
CA SER A 16 -3.15 -10.29 -6.16
C SER A 16 -2.26 -9.10 -6.55
N SER A 17 -2.72 -7.89 -6.25
CA SER A 17 -1.94 -6.66 -6.42
C SER A 17 -0.71 -6.70 -5.53
N ASN A 18 0.47 -6.43 -6.10
CA ASN A 18 1.67 -6.19 -5.32
C ASN A 18 1.43 -4.96 -4.43
N VAL A 19 1.74 -5.06 -3.13
CA VAL A 19 1.71 -3.92 -2.22
C VAL A 19 2.86 -3.01 -2.62
N MET A 20 2.55 -2.01 -3.47
CA MET A 20 3.52 -0.99 -3.86
C MET A 20 3.62 0.02 -2.72
N ALA A 21 4.84 0.30 -2.27
CA ALA A 21 5.06 1.39 -1.33
C ALA A 21 4.56 2.69 -1.95
N LEU A 22 3.79 3.47 -1.18
CA LEU A 22 3.29 4.76 -1.64
C LEU A 22 4.47 5.69 -1.92
N THR A 23 4.42 6.36 -3.06
CA THR A 23 5.31 7.48 -3.33
C THR A 23 5.02 8.63 -2.36
N LEU A 24 6.00 9.51 -2.16
CA LEU A 24 5.83 10.69 -1.31
C LEU A 24 4.64 11.57 -1.71
N ASP A 25 4.35 11.65 -3.02
CA ASP A 25 3.25 12.46 -3.53
C ASP A 25 1.89 11.78 -3.31
N GLU A 26 1.84 10.45 -3.41
CA GLU A 26 0.66 9.68 -3.01
C GLU A 26 0.42 9.76 -1.50
N ALA A 27 1.47 9.68 -0.68
CA ALA A 27 1.35 9.88 0.76
C ALA A 27 0.86 11.29 1.11
N ARG A 28 1.27 12.32 0.35
CA ARG A 28 0.81 13.71 0.52
C ARG A 28 -0.66 13.85 0.12
N THR A 29 -1.05 13.32 -1.03
CA THR A 29 -2.45 13.38 -1.51
C THR A 29 -3.41 12.59 -0.61
N GLN A 30 -2.93 11.53 0.04
CA GLN A 30 -3.68 10.79 1.05
C GLN A 30 -3.68 11.45 2.44
N GLY A 31 -3.05 12.61 2.60
CA GLY A 31 -2.98 13.32 3.89
C GLY A 31 -2.15 12.60 4.96
N ARG A 32 -1.26 11.70 4.54
CA ARG A 32 -0.41 10.90 5.44
C ARG A 32 0.88 11.61 5.81
N VAL A 33 1.35 12.49 4.93
CA VAL A 33 2.48 13.38 5.18
C VAL A 33 2.07 14.82 4.94
N GLY A 34 2.62 15.73 5.73
CA GLY A 34 2.43 17.16 5.60
C GLY A 34 3.74 17.90 5.79
N GLU A 35 3.68 19.23 5.70
CA GLU A 35 4.84 20.10 5.88
C GLU A 35 4.68 20.93 7.15
N THR A 36 5.76 21.04 7.92
CA THR A 36 5.83 21.95 9.07
C THR A 36 5.83 23.39 8.58
N PHE A 37 5.62 24.36 9.49
CA PHE A 37 5.70 25.78 9.16
C PHE A 37 7.03 26.22 8.52
N TYR A 38 8.11 25.46 8.76
CA TYR A 38 9.44 25.68 8.19
C TYR A 38 9.70 24.86 6.91
N GLY A 39 8.71 24.15 6.38
CA GLY A 39 8.81 23.39 5.13
C GLY A 39 9.42 21.98 5.26
N TYR A 40 9.59 21.45 6.47
CA TYR A 40 10.05 20.06 6.67
C TYR A 40 8.89 19.07 6.56
N LEU A 41 9.11 17.95 5.87
CA LEU A 41 8.15 16.86 5.80
C LEU A 41 8.00 16.15 7.16
N VAL A 42 6.75 15.90 7.54
CA VAL A 42 6.40 15.18 8.76
C VAL A 42 5.32 14.14 8.46
N ALA A 43 5.43 12.96 9.09
CA ALA A 43 4.38 11.95 9.05
C ALA A 43 3.22 12.38 9.95
N LEU A 44 2.04 12.57 9.36
CA LEU A 44 0.80 12.85 10.08
C LEU A 44 0.16 11.53 10.57
N LYS A 45 0.34 10.45 9.81
CA LYS A 45 -0.21 9.13 10.12
C LYS A 45 0.76 8.03 9.71
N THR A 46 1.37 7.40 10.72
CA THR A 46 2.22 6.21 10.57
C THR A 46 1.33 4.97 10.58
N ASP A 47 1.50 4.08 9.60
CA ASP A 47 0.83 2.77 9.65
C ASP A 47 1.57 1.85 10.64
N ALA A 48 0.90 0.80 11.10
CA ALA A 48 1.57 -0.30 11.81
C ALA A 48 2.55 -0.98 10.83
N GLU A 49 3.79 -1.19 11.28
CA GLU A 49 4.78 -2.01 10.55
C GLU A 49 4.28 -3.43 10.29
#